data_AF-A0A842N7I9-F1
#
_entry.id   AF-A0A842N7I9-F1
#
_cell.length_a   1.000
_cell.length_b   1.000
_cell.length_c   1.000
_cell.angle_alpha   90.00
_cell.angle_beta   90.00
_cell.angle_gamma   90.00
#
_symmetry.space_group_name_H-M   'P 1'
#
loop_
_entity.id
_entity.type
_entity.pdbx_description
1 polymer ?
#
loop_
_entity_poly.entity_id
_entity_poly.type
_entity_poly.pdbx_seq_one_letter_code
_entity_poly.pdbx_strand_id
1 'polypeptide(L)' 'MPKNTHEMYEIKDGKVERKRPFCSRCGKGYFMADHGDRMTCGHCGFTIFKTQDK' A
#
# COMPACT_ATOMS: atom_id res chain seq x y z
N MET A 1 -6.72 -7.30 14.93
CA MET A 1 -6.53 -8.48 14.07
C MET A 1 -5.69 -8.06 12.87
N PRO A 2 -4.53 -8.68 12.62
CA PRO A 2 -3.76 -8.36 11.42
C PRO A 2 -4.53 -8.91 10.21
N LYS A 3 -4.89 -8.03 9.27
CA LYS A 3 -5.54 -8.42 8.01
C LYS A 3 -4.58 -9.31 7.24
N ASN A 4 -5.04 -10.49 6.82
CA ASN A 4 -4.21 -11.47 6.15
C ASN A 4 -3.65 -10.90 4.83
N THR A 5 -2.35 -11.06 4.60
CA THR A 5 -1.62 -10.47 3.46
C THR A 5 -2.19 -10.86 2.09
N HIS A 6 -2.89 -11.98 1.98
CA HIS A 6 -3.54 -12.42 0.74
C HIS A 6 -4.71 -11.51 0.32
N GLU A 7 -5.39 -10.86 1.26
CA GLU A 7 -6.56 -9.99 0.98
C GLU A 7 -6.17 -8.72 0.21
N MET A 8 -4.88 -8.37 0.20
CA MET A 8 -4.33 -7.20 -0.48
C MET A 8 -4.04 -7.45 -1.98
N TYR A 9 -4.20 -8.68 -2.44
CA TYR A 9 -4.06 -9.06 -3.85
C TYR A 9 -5.46 -9.40 -4.38
N GLU A 10 -5.86 -8.75 -5.46
CA GLU A 10 -7.10 -9.01 -6.17
C GLU A 10 -6.76 -9.54 -7.56
N ILE A 11 -7.45 -10.59 -7.99
CA ILE A 11 -7.25 -11.15 -9.33
C ILE A 11 -8.37 -10.59 -10.20
N LYS A 12 -8.04 -9.66 -11.10
CA LYS A 12 -8.96 -9.20 -12.14
C LYS A 12 -8.46 -9.70 -13.50
N ASP A 13 -9.31 -10.46 -14.19
CA ASP A 13 -9.06 -10.95 -15.55
C ASP A 13 -7.70 -11.65 -15.74
N GLY A 14 -7.31 -12.48 -14.76
CA GLY A 14 -6.04 -13.21 -14.78
C GLY A 14 -4.80 -12.37 -14.44
N LYS A 15 -4.96 -11.09 -14.12
CA LYS A 15 -3.89 -10.22 -13.63
C LYS A 15 -4.03 -9.98 -12.13
N VAL A 16 -2.91 -10.12 -11.42
CA VAL A 16 -2.82 -9.83 -9.99
C VAL A 16 -2.70 -8.31 -9.82
N GLU A 17 -3.82 -7.67 -9.52
CA GLU A 17 -3.86 -6.26 -9.12
C GLU A 17 -3.63 -6.14 -7.61
N ARG A 18 -2.80 -5.18 -7.21
CA ARG A 18 -2.46 -4.94 -5.81
C ARG A 18 -3.34 -3.82 -5.29
N LYS A 19 -4.03 -4.04 -4.17
CA LYS A 19 -4.93 -3.02 -3.58
C LYS A 19 -4.19 -1.82 -2.99
N ARG A 20 -2.91 -1.97 -2.64
CA ARG A 20 -2.11 -0.91 -2.01
C ARG A 20 -0.70 -0.85 -2.61
N PRO A 21 -0.11 0.35 -2.71
CA PRO A 21 1.26 0.51 -3.16
C PRO A 21 2.24 -0.05 -2.12
N PHE A 22 3.40 -0.50 -2.61
CA PHE A 22 4.53 -0.83 -1.76
C PHE A 22 5.32 0.41 -1.37
N CYS A 23 5.97 0.35 -0.21
CA CYS A 23 6.92 1.38 0.17
C CYS A 23 8.14 1.33 -0.77
N SER A 24 8.45 2.46 -1.42
CA SER A 24 9.61 2.60 -2.30
C SER A 24 10.95 2.37 -1.57
N ARG A 25 11.00 2.62 -0.26
CA ARG A 25 12.21 2.44 0.56
C ARG A 25 12.38 1.00 1.06
N CYS A 26 11.29 0.36 1.50
CA CYS A 26 11.36 -0.99 2.09
C CYS A 26 11.29 -2.10 1.03
N GLY A 27 10.77 -1.80 -0.16
CA GLY A 27 10.66 -2.76 -1.24
C GLY A 27 9.41 -3.65 -1.20
N LYS A 28 9.45 -4.71 -2.01
CA LYS A 28 8.32 -5.62 -2.28
C LYS A 28 7.95 -6.38 -1.00
N GLY A 29 6.67 -6.33 -0.62
CA GLY A 29 6.15 -6.97 0.59
C GLY A 29 5.74 -5.99 1.69
N TYR A 30 6.24 -4.75 1.66
CA TYR A 30 5.85 -3.72 2.62
C TYR A 30 4.77 -2.81 2.06
N PHE A 31 3.52 -3.15 2.35
CA PHE A 31 2.38 -2.33 1.97
C PHE A 31 2.33 -1.03 2.77
N MET A 32 2.06 0.07 2.09
CA MET A 32 1.76 1.33 2.75
C MET A 32 0.32 1.30 3.27
N ALA A 33 0.10 1.76 4.50
CA ALA A 33 -1.22 1.93 5.07
C ALA A 33 -1.85 3.20 4.50
N ASP A 34 -3.05 3.06 3.95
CA ASP A 34 -3.84 4.18 3.46
C ASP A 34 -4.70 4.74 4.59
N HIS A 35 -4.51 6.02 4.90
CA HIS A 35 -5.27 6.78 5.89
C HIS A 35 -6.24 7.79 5.23
N GLY A 36 -6.36 7.79 3.90
CA GLY A 36 -7.21 8.71 3.13
C GLY A 36 -6.44 9.93 2.66
N ASP A 37 -5.90 10.71 3.60
CA ASP A 37 -5.09 11.92 3.38
C ASP A 37 -3.60 11.60 3.11
N ARG A 38 -3.13 10.47 3.64
CA ARG A 38 -1.72 10.06 3.56
C ARG A 38 -1.57 8.54 3.50
N MET A 39 -0.46 8.13 2.91
CA MET A 39 0.02 6.76 2.85
C MET A 39 1.23 6.64 3.78
N THR A 40 1.17 5.81 4.81
CA THR A 40 2.28 5.66 5.77
C THR A 40 2.80 4.23 5.78
N CYS A 41 4.13 4.07 5.71
CA CYS A 41 4.78 2.78 5.88
C CYS A 41 5.02 2.50 7.36
N GLY A 42 4.41 1.44 7.90
CA GLY A 42 4.59 1.02 9.29
C GLY A 42 5.97 0.46 9.63
N HIS A 43 6.83 0.19 8.63
CA HIS A 43 8.16 -0.37 8.86
C HIS A 43 9.26 0.70 8.92
N CYS A 44 9.27 1.66 7.98
CA CYS A 44 10.30 2.71 7.93
C CYS A 44 9.79 4.11 8.32
N GLY A 45 8.51 4.25 8.66
CA GLY A 45 7.91 5.55 9.00
C GLY A 45 7.70 6.49 7.79
N PHE A 46 7.99 6.04 6.57
CA PHE A 46 7.83 6.88 5.38
C PHE A 46 6.36 7.22 5.13
N THR A 47 6.06 8.51 5.04
CA THR A 47 4.71 9.00 4.76
C THR A 47 4.70 9.76 3.44
N ILE A 48 3.80 9.37 2.54
CA ILE A 48 3.48 10.09 1.31
C ILE A 48 2.13 10.73 1.53
N PHE A 49 2.05 12.05 1.46
CA PHE A 49 0.77 12.74 1.47
C PHE A 49 0.17 12.65 0.07
N LYS A 50 -1.12 12.33 -0.02
CA LYS A 50 -1.83 12.38 -1.29
C LYS A 50 -2.16 13.85 -1.56
N THR A 51 -1.16 14.66 -1.88
CA THR A 51 -1.42 15.97 -2.44
C THR A 51 -2.12 15.72 -3.77
N GLN A 52 -3.39 16.10 -3.84
CA GLN A 52 -4.05 16.32 -5.13
C GLN A 52 -3.36 17.55 -5.73
N ASP A 53 -2.17 17.33 -6.30
CA ASP A 53 -1.52 18.32 -7.13
C ASP A 53 -2.44 18.51 -8.36
N LYS A 54 -3.08 19.67 -8.36
CA LYS A 54 -4.01 20.16 -9.37
C LYS A 54 -3.30 20.42 -10.70
#